data_AF-A0A8J3VKW2-F1
#
_entry.id   AF-A0A8J3VKW2-F1
#
_cell.length_a   1.000
_cell.length_b   1.000
_cell.length_c   1.000
_cell.angle_alpha   90.00
_cell.angle_beta   90.00
_cell.angle_gamma   90.00
#
_symmetry.space_group_name_H-M   'P 1'
#
loop_
_entity.id
_entity.type
_entity.pdbx_description
1 polymer ?
#
loop_
_entity_poly.entity_id
_entity_poly.type
_entity_poly.pdbx_seq_one_letter_code
_entity_poly.pdbx_strand_id
1 'polypeptide(L)'
;MTGPYLGMDPEQVRTMASQLTAGAQQVRDLASSLGAQIEATPWTGADRDQFLSDWQSYHVNSLLHVADAIDQASQKAVSNAEQQEQASA
;
A
#
# COMPACT_ATOMS: atom_id res chain seq x y z
N MET A 1 32.18 -22.31 -16.13
CA MET A 1 31.05 -22.87 -15.36
C MET A 1 29.97 -21.79 -15.34
N THR A 2 29.02 -21.90 -16.27
CA THR A 2 27.91 -20.97 -16.46
C THR A 2 26.90 -21.17 -15.32
N GLY A 3 26.83 -20.21 -14.39
CA GLY A 3 25.85 -20.23 -13.30
C GLY A 3 24.43 -20.23 -13.86
N PRO A 4 23.50 -21.05 -13.34
CA PRO A 4 22.16 -21.16 -13.90
C PRO A 4 21.43 -19.83 -13.73
N TYR A 5 20.84 -19.38 -14.82
CA TYR A 5 20.03 -18.18 -15.02
C TYR A 5 19.10 -17.84 -13.84
N LEU A 6 19.50 -16.88 -12.99
CA LEU A 6 18.60 -16.25 -12.02
C LEU A 6 18.00 -15.00 -12.67
N GLY A 7 16.79 -15.11 -13.20
CA GLY A 7 16.03 -13.93 -13.64
C GLY A 7 15.53 -13.06 -12.48
N MET A 8 15.49 -13.62 -11.26
CA MET A 8 14.94 -12.98 -10.06
C MET A 8 15.66 -13.54 -8.82
N ASP A 9 16.12 -12.66 -7.92
CA ASP A 9 16.67 -13.02 -6.61
C ASP A 9 15.54 -13.07 -5.56
N PRO A 10 15.19 -14.24 -5.00
CA PRO A 10 14.08 -14.38 -4.03
C PRO A 10 14.24 -13.54 -2.77
N GLU A 11 15.46 -13.34 -2.27
CA GLU A 11 15.71 -12.55 -1.05
C GLU A 11 15.50 -11.06 -1.30
N GLN A 12 15.98 -10.56 -2.44
CA GLN A 12 15.75 -9.17 -2.86
C GLN A 12 14.25 -8.91 -3.09
N VAL A 13 13.53 -9.86 -3.67
CA VAL A 13 12.07 -9.73 -3.88
C VAL A 13 11.31 -9.70 -2.56
N ARG A 14 11.69 -10.53 -1.57
CA ARG A 14 11.11 -10.45 -0.22
C ARG A 14 11.38 -9.10 0.46
N THR A 15 12.58 -8.56 0.28
CA THR A 15 12.93 -7.23 0.78
C THR A 15 12.06 -6.15 0.14
N MET A 16 11.87 -6.21 -1.18
CA MET A 16 10.96 -5.31 -1.89
C MET A 16 9.51 -5.45 -1.42
N ALA A 17 9.01 -6.67 -1.23
CA ALA A 17 7.67 -6.94 -0.71
C ALA A 17 7.45 -6.31 0.67
N SER A 18 8.43 -6.45 1.57
CA SER A 18 8.44 -5.78 2.88
C SER A 18 8.29 -4.25 2.75
N GLN A 19 9.03 -3.63 1.83
CA GLN A 19 8.95 -2.19 1.57
C GLN A 19 7.58 -1.77 1.03
N LEU A 20 6.99 -2.57 0.14
CA LEU A 20 5.64 -2.33 -0.38
C LEU A 20 4.60 -2.38 0.75
N THR A 21 4.65 -3.39 1.61
CA THR A 21 3.75 -3.51 2.76
C THR A 21 3.92 -2.33 3.73
N ALA A 22 5.14 -1.88 3.99
CA ALA A 22 5.39 -0.68 4.79
C ALA A 22 4.79 0.57 4.13
N GLY A 23 4.92 0.72 2.80
CA GLY A 23 4.32 1.82 2.05
C GLY A 23 2.79 1.81 2.09
N ALA A 24 2.16 0.64 1.95
CA ALA A 24 0.70 0.51 2.08
C ALA A 24 0.22 0.95 3.47
N GLN A 25 0.94 0.57 4.53
CA GLN A 25 0.63 1.02 5.89
C GLN A 25 0.76 2.53 6.05
N GLN A 26 1.81 3.15 5.51
CA GLN A 26 1.99 4.59 5.54
C GLN A 26 0.84 5.34 4.85
N VAL A 27 0.31 4.81 3.74
CA VAL A 27 -0.86 5.40 3.07
C VAL A 27 -2.11 5.34 3.95
N ARG A 28 -2.34 4.21 4.64
CA ARG A 28 -3.47 4.07 5.58
C ARG A 28 -3.35 5.02 6.76
N ASP A 29 -2.15 5.14 7.33
CA ASP A 29 -1.87 6.05 8.45
C ASP A 29 -2.06 7.51 8.03
N LEU A 30 -1.63 7.87 6.82
CA LEU A 30 -1.85 9.20 6.25
C LEU A 30 -3.35 9.50 6.08
N ALA A 31 -4.12 8.58 5.51
CA ALA A 31 -5.56 8.74 5.34
C ALA A 31 -6.27 8.99 6.67
N SER A 32 -5.91 8.21 7.70
CA SER A 32 -6.43 8.37 9.07
C SER A 32 -6.04 9.71 9.69
N SER A 33 -4.76 10.07 9.60
CA SER A 33 -4.24 11.33 10.15
C SER A 33 -4.90 12.56 9.52
N LEU A 34 -5.05 12.56 8.19
CA LEU A 34 -5.70 13.65 7.47
C LEU A 34 -7.19 13.74 7.84
N GLY A 35 -7.89 12.60 7.95
CA GLY A 35 -9.28 12.57 8.42
C GLY A 35 -9.45 13.20 9.80
N ALA A 36 -8.62 12.80 10.77
CA ALA A 36 -8.65 13.36 12.11
C ALA A 36 -8.35 14.87 12.14
N GLN A 37 -7.39 15.34 11.33
CA GLN A 37 -7.07 16.76 11.23
C GLN A 37 -8.22 17.57 10.63
N ILE A 38 -8.88 17.05 9.59
CA ILE A 38 -10.04 17.70 8.96
C ILE A 38 -11.19 17.82 9.97
N GLU A 39 -11.48 16.75 10.71
CA GLU A 39 -12.55 16.75 11.72
C GLU A 39 -12.28 17.72 12.88
N ALA A 40 -11.01 17.87 13.26
CA ALA A 40 -10.58 18.75 14.35
C ALA A 40 -10.50 20.25 13.99
N THR A 41 -10.64 20.62 12.71
CA THR A 41 -10.57 22.03 12.32
C THR A 41 -11.73 22.85 12.92
N PRO A 42 -11.48 24.07 13.44
CA PRO A 42 -12.51 24.95 14.00
C PRO A 42 -13.28 25.69 12.90
N TRP A 43 -13.61 24.99 11.82
CA TRP A 43 -14.40 25.48 10.70
C TRP A 43 -15.84 24.99 10.86
N THR A 44 -16.84 25.76 10.42
CA THR A 44 -18.26 25.39 10.51
C THR A 44 -19.01 25.91 9.27
N GLY A 45 -20.18 25.34 8.99
CA GLY A 45 -21.06 25.72 7.89
C GLY A 45 -21.14 24.67 6.78
N ALA A 46 -22.03 24.91 5.81
CA ALA A 46 -22.38 23.93 4.77
C ALA A 46 -21.17 23.49 3.92
N ASP A 47 -20.21 24.38 3.65
CA ASP A 47 -19.01 24.05 2.88
C ASP A 47 -18.12 23.04 3.62
N ARG A 48 -18.07 23.11 4.96
CA ARG A 48 -17.38 22.11 5.78
C ARG A 48 -18.05 20.76 5.64
N ASP A 49 -19.38 20.73 5.79
CA ASP A 49 -20.13 19.49 5.77
C ASP A 49 -19.98 18.81 4.40
N GLN A 50 -20.01 19.60 3.32
CA GLN A 50 -19.73 19.12 1.96
C GLN A 50 -18.31 18.57 1.84
N PHE A 51 -17.30 19.32 2.28
CA PHE A 51 -15.90 18.89 2.20
C PHE A 51 -15.65 17.60 3.00
N LEU A 52 -16.21 17.50 4.22
CA LEU A 52 -16.09 16.30 5.05
C LEU A 52 -16.78 15.11 4.39
N SER A 53 -17.94 15.32 3.76
CA SER A 53 -18.64 14.30 2.99
C SER A 53 -17.81 13.81 1.80
N ASP A 54 -17.24 14.72 1.02
CA ASP A 54 -16.37 14.39 -0.13
C ASP A 54 -15.10 13.67 0.33
N TRP A 55 -14.51 14.11 1.45
CA TRP A 55 -13.36 13.47 2.06
C TRP A 55 -13.62 12.01 2.42
N GLN A 56 -14.70 11.75 3.19
CA GLN A 56 -15.06 10.42 3.66
C GLN A 56 -15.53 9.50 2.51
N SER A 57 -16.23 10.04 1.52
CA SER A 57 -16.82 9.25 0.43
C SER A 57 -15.85 8.96 -0.73
N TYR A 58 -14.95 9.89 -1.03
CA TYR A 58 -14.10 9.79 -2.22
C TYR A 58 -12.61 9.68 -1.88
N HIS A 59 -12.07 10.64 -1.12
CA HIS A 59 -10.63 10.74 -0.90
C HIS A 59 -10.07 9.60 -0.05
N VAL A 60 -10.71 9.30 1.09
CA VAL A 60 -10.30 8.18 1.95
C VAL A 60 -10.37 6.86 1.20
N ASN A 61 -11.47 6.61 0.49
CA ASN A 61 -11.64 5.38 -0.29
C ASN A 61 -10.57 5.23 -1.39
N SER A 62 -10.20 6.32 -2.05
CA SER A 62 -9.13 6.32 -3.06
C SER A 62 -7.76 5.96 -2.46
N LEU A 63 -7.43 6.53 -1.29
CA LEU A 63 -6.18 6.22 -0.58
C LEU A 63 -6.14 4.76 -0.12
N LEU A 64 -7.24 4.25 0.44
CA LEU A 64 -7.34 2.85 0.87
C LEU A 64 -7.22 1.90 -0.33
N HIS A 65 -7.83 2.24 -1.47
CA HIS A 65 -7.70 1.46 -2.69
C HIS A 65 -6.24 1.37 -3.18
N VAL A 66 -5.49 2.48 -3.11
CA VAL A 66 -4.06 2.49 -3.43
C VAL A 66 -3.27 1.60 -2.46
N ALA A 67 -3.53 1.70 -1.15
CA ALA A 67 -2.87 0.86 -0.15
C ALA A 67 -3.13 -0.63 -0.41
N ASP A 68 -4.37 -1.00 -0.73
CA ASP A 68 -4.75 -2.38 -1.04
C ASP A 68 -4.09 -2.89 -2.32
N ALA A 69 -3.98 -2.05 -3.36
CA ALA A 69 -3.28 -2.42 -4.58
C ALA A 69 -1.77 -2.66 -4.33
N ILE A 70 -1.14 -1.86 -3.48
CA ILE A 70 0.26 -2.03 -3.07
C ILE A 70 0.44 -3.34 -2.29
N ASP A 71 -0.47 -3.65 -1.35
CA ASP A 71 -0.41 -4.91 -0.59
C ASP A 71 -0.61 -6.13 -1.48
N GLN A 72 -1.52 -6.08 -2.45
CA GLN A 72 -1.70 -7.16 -3.43
C GLN A 72 -0.42 -7.37 -4.26
N ALA A 73 0.25 -6.28 -4.67
CA ALA A 73 1.53 -6.38 -5.36
C ALA A 73 2.62 -7.00 -4.48
N SER A 74 2.67 -6.66 -3.18
CA SER A 74 3.56 -7.27 -2.19
C SER A 74 3.34 -8.78 -2.07
N GLN A 75 2.08 -9.20 -1.88
CA GLN A 75 1.72 -10.62 -1.76
C GLN A 75 2.10 -11.41 -3.02
N LYS A 76 1.87 -10.83 -4.20
CA LYS A 76 2.27 -11.44 -5.47
C LYS A 76 3.79 -11.59 -5.58
N ALA A 77 4.56 -10.59 -5.13
CA ALA A 77 6.01 -10.64 -5.11
C ALA A 77 6.53 -11.78 -4.21
N VAL A 78 5.96 -11.93 -3.01
CA VAL A 78 6.30 -13.04 -2.09
C VAL A 78 5.99 -14.39 -2.73
N SER A 79 4.79 -14.56 -3.30
CA SER A 79 4.41 -15.82 -3.95
C SER A 79 5.33 -16.18 -5.12
N ASN A 80 5.74 -15.20 -5.93
CA ASN A 80 6.69 -15.43 -7.02
C ASN A 80 8.07 -15.87 -6.48
N ALA A 81 8.55 -15.28 -5.38
CA ALA A 81 9.82 -15.64 -4.75
C ALA A 81 9.79 -17.10 -4.25
N GLU A 82 8.71 -17.51 -3.61
CA GLU A 82 8.51 -18.89 -3.15
C GLU A 82 8.49 -19.89 -4.31
N GLN A 83 7.80 -19.57 -5.40
CA GLN A 83 7.76 -20.41 -6.60
C GLN A 83 9.14 -20.55 -7.25
N GLN A 84 9.92 -19.47 -7.29
CA GLN A 84 11.27 -19.48 -7.84
C GLN A 84 12.20 -20.39 -7.03
N GLU A 85 12.12 -20.34 -5.70
CA GLU A 85 12.90 -21.23 -4.84
C GLU A 85 12.54 -22.69 -5.04
N GLN A 86 11.25 -23.02 -5.13
CA GLN A 86 10.78 -24.38 -5.38
C GLN A 86 11.22 -24.90 -6.75
N ALA A 87 11.23 -24.06 -7.78
CA ALA A 87 11.64 -24.44 -9.13
C ALA A 87 13.17 -24.56 -9.30
N SER A 88 13.95 -23.91 -8.42
CA SER A 88 15.41 -23.89 -8.47
C SER A 88 16.09 -24.86 -7.48
N ALA A 89 15.31 -25.46 -6.58
CA ALA A 89 15.74 -26.48 -5.62
C ALA A 89 15.80 -27.88 -6.28
#